data_AF-A0A811JUU7-F1
#
_entry.id   AF-A0A811JUU7-F1
#
_cell.length_a   1.000
_cell.length_b   1.000
_cell.length_c   1.000
_cell.angle_alpha   90.00
_cell.angle_beta   90.00
_cell.angle_gamma   90.00
#
_symmetry.space_group_name_H-M   'P 1'
#
loop_
_entity.id
_entity.type
_entity.pdbx_description
1 polymer ?
#
loop_
_entity_poly.entity_id
_entity_poly.type
_entity_poly.pdbx_seq_one_letter_code
_entity_poly.pdbx_strand_id
1 'polypeptide(L)'
;MAHLSKVVEELIETEKSFSTELYAIVLGFNKFFLSDRRQYSDICALLKVLSQVRQFNKNLLKEFVAARKNCGLIGEVFTRNKVGFKVYFTYCELYPMVVERLGLLKRNEEFSYKIYQMQESIGVVLPLESYLLKPFQRILKYPLLLRKMMDYFFESPQERWGQYDSIKNAHQLMVDISCQLNEHKRQLEEKSSQLRTLPSRMDIQRRLIGCFRMSSFVRRRTQSAESVRNLTAYDIS
;
A
#
# COMPACT_ATOMS: atom_id res chain seq x y z
N MET A 1 26.89 7.40 -5.96
CA MET A 1 26.87 6.69 -4.65
C MET A 1 25.73 7.11 -3.71
N ALA A 2 25.46 8.41 -3.51
CA ALA A 2 24.48 8.87 -2.51
C ALA A 2 22.99 8.60 -2.87
N HIS A 3 22.64 8.52 -4.15
CA HIS A 3 21.24 8.48 -4.58
C HIS A 3 20.54 7.15 -4.26
N LEU A 4 21.17 6.00 -4.56
CA LEU A 4 20.58 4.69 -4.26
C LEU A 4 20.39 4.48 -2.75
N SER A 5 21.40 4.86 -1.94
CA SER A 5 21.31 4.83 -0.48
C SER A 5 20.14 5.69 0.02
N LYS A 6 19.97 6.91 -0.51
CA LYS A 6 18.82 7.77 -0.18
C LYS A 6 17.47 7.11 -0.47
N VAL A 7 17.32 6.35 -1.55
CA VAL A 7 16.05 5.65 -1.85
C VAL A 7 15.80 4.51 -0.86
N VAL A 8 16.85 3.79 -0.44
CA VAL A 8 16.74 2.76 0.59
C VAL A 8 16.40 3.36 1.96
N GLU A 9 17.02 4.48 2.33
CA GLU A 9 16.65 5.22 3.53
C GLU A 9 15.19 5.69 3.48
N GLU A 10 14.78 6.27 2.34
CA GLU A 10 13.40 6.70 2.11
C GLU A 10 12.42 5.52 2.28
N LEU A 11 12.75 4.34 1.74
CA LEU A 11 11.95 3.13 1.92
C LEU A 11 11.79 2.76 3.40
N ILE A 12 12.88 2.72 4.15
CA ILE A 12 12.91 2.31 5.57
C ILE A 12 12.21 3.34 6.46
N GLU A 13 12.52 4.62 6.31
CA GLU A 13 11.92 5.74 7.05
C GLU A 13 10.40 5.75 6.83
N THR A 14 9.96 5.67 5.58
CA THR A 14 8.53 5.71 5.25
C THR A 14 7.79 4.46 5.73
N GLU A 15 8.45 3.29 5.79
CA GLU A 15 7.88 2.07 6.36
C GLU A 15 7.72 2.15 7.88
N LYS A 16 8.72 2.72 8.57
CA LYS A 16 8.67 2.96 10.01
C LYS A 16 7.53 3.91 10.39
N SER A 17 7.40 5.02 9.66
CA SER A 17 6.31 5.98 9.85
C SER A 17 4.95 5.32 9.59
N PHE A 18 4.80 4.59 8.48
CA PHE A 18 3.58 3.85 8.16
C PHE A 18 3.18 2.85 9.26
N SER A 19 4.12 2.04 9.75
CA SER A 19 3.86 1.06 10.82
C SER A 19 3.45 1.73 12.14
N THR A 20 4.08 2.86 12.47
CA THR A 20 3.79 3.64 13.69
C THR A 20 2.41 4.28 13.64
N GLU A 21 2.06 4.91 12.52
CA GLU A 21 0.73 5.49 12.32
C GLU A 21 -0.38 4.43 12.39
N LEU A 22 -0.20 3.30 11.70
CA LEU A 22 -1.16 2.19 11.77
C LEU A 22 -1.27 1.62 13.19
N TYR A 23 -0.17 1.58 13.94
CA TYR A 23 -0.19 1.15 15.34
C TYR A 23 -1.07 2.07 16.20
N ALA A 24 -0.87 3.39 16.10
CA ALA A 24 -1.62 4.38 16.86
C ALA A 24 -3.12 4.28 16.60
N ILE A 25 -3.53 4.11 15.34
CA ILE A 25 -4.95 3.98 14.98
C ILE A 25 -5.56 2.70 15.55
N VAL A 26 -4.89 1.56 15.37
CA VAL A 26 -5.39 0.28 15.88
C VAL A 26 -5.49 0.31 17.41
N LEU A 27 -4.53 0.95 18.08
CA LEU A 27 -4.55 1.09 19.54
C LEU A 27 -5.68 2.01 20.00
N GLY A 28 -5.84 3.18 19.37
CA GLY A 28 -6.93 4.11 19.63
C GLY A 28 -8.28 3.42 19.44
N PHE A 29 -8.48 2.75 18.31
CA PHE A 29 -9.73 2.04 18.06
C PHE A 29 -10.03 0.96 19.10
N ASN A 30 -9.04 0.16 19.48
CA ASN A 30 -9.27 -0.82 20.54
C ASN A 30 -9.62 -0.11 21.84
N LYS A 31 -8.87 0.91 22.27
CA LYS A 31 -9.11 1.60 23.55
C LYS A 31 -10.54 2.19 23.65
N PHE A 32 -11.03 2.82 22.58
CA PHE A 32 -12.32 3.52 22.60
C PHE A 32 -13.53 2.64 22.28
N PHE A 33 -13.34 1.51 21.57
CA PHE A 33 -14.45 0.65 21.11
C PHE A 33 -14.41 -0.77 21.70
N LEU A 34 -13.51 -1.05 22.65
CA LEU A 34 -13.40 -2.33 23.35
C LEU A 34 -14.67 -2.71 24.14
N SER A 35 -15.37 -1.71 24.68
CA SER A 35 -16.56 -1.92 25.52
C SER A 35 -17.78 -2.43 24.73
N ASP A 36 -17.89 -2.06 23.45
CA ASP A 36 -19.06 -2.33 22.60
C ASP A 36 -18.73 -3.20 21.37
N ARG A 37 -17.87 -4.20 21.54
CA ARG A 37 -17.41 -5.07 20.42
C ARG A 37 -18.54 -5.69 19.60
N ARG A 38 -19.71 -5.93 20.21
CA ARG A 38 -20.88 -6.50 19.52
C ARG A 38 -21.52 -5.52 18.54
N GLN A 39 -21.53 -4.23 18.86
CA GLN A 39 -22.09 -3.18 17.99
C GLN A 39 -21.16 -2.88 16.80
N TYR A 40 -19.85 -3.07 16.98
CA TYR A 40 -18.82 -2.71 16.01
C TYR A 40 -18.09 -3.92 15.40
N SER A 41 -18.79 -5.05 15.20
CA SER A 41 -18.22 -6.31 14.67
C SER A 41 -17.41 -6.13 13.40
N ASP A 42 -17.93 -5.39 12.42
CA ASP A 42 -17.31 -5.23 11.10
C ASP A 42 -16.07 -4.34 11.18
N ILE A 43 -16.12 -3.29 12.01
CA ILE A 43 -14.97 -2.44 12.31
C ILE A 43 -13.89 -3.28 13.00
N CYS A 44 -14.26 -4.15 13.94
CA CYS A 44 -13.33 -5.07 14.58
C CYS A 44 -12.69 -6.04 13.57
N ALA A 45 -13.44 -6.51 12.56
CA ALA A 45 -12.91 -7.34 11.49
C ALA A 45 -11.87 -6.59 10.64
N LEU A 46 -12.14 -5.34 10.24
CA LEU A 46 -11.17 -4.51 9.53
C LEU A 46 -9.93 -4.24 10.38
N LEU A 47 -10.08 -3.92 11.67
CA LEU A 47 -8.96 -3.68 12.58
C LEU A 47 -8.07 -4.91 12.75
N LYS A 48 -8.66 -6.12 12.74
CA LYS A 48 -7.90 -7.38 12.72
C LYS A 48 -7.05 -7.48 11.45
N VAL A 49 -7.64 -7.26 10.28
CA VAL A 49 -6.90 -7.28 9.01
C VAL A 49 -5.85 -6.17 8.95
N LEU A 50 -6.16 -4.97 9.42
CA LEU A 50 -5.20 -3.86 9.50
C LEU A 50 -4.03 -4.20 10.44
N SER A 51 -4.29 -4.91 11.53
CA SER A 51 -3.25 -5.42 12.42
C SER A 51 -2.36 -6.46 11.73
N GLN A 52 -2.93 -7.33 10.89
CA GLN A 52 -2.17 -8.28 10.07
C GLN A 52 -1.32 -7.55 9.02
N VAL A 53 -1.88 -6.55 8.32
CA VAL A 53 -1.12 -5.68 7.40
C VAL A 53 0.04 -5.04 8.13
N ARG A 54 -0.19 -4.41 9.29
CA ARG A 54 0.86 -3.79 10.10
C ARG A 54 1.94 -4.80 10.51
N GLN A 55 1.54 -5.99 10.95
CA GLN A 55 2.48 -7.03 11.38
C GLN A 55 3.34 -7.53 10.22
N PHE A 56 2.74 -7.74 9.05
CA PHE A 56 3.45 -8.09 7.83
C PHE A 56 4.48 -7.02 7.45
N ASN A 57 4.06 -5.75 7.41
CA ASN A 57 4.96 -4.63 7.10
C ASN A 57 6.05 -4.42 8.14
N LYS A 58 5.77 -4.68 9.43
CA LYS A 58 6.79 -4.65 10.48
C LYS A 58 7.86 -5.74 10.26
N ASN A 59 7.47 -6.92 9.80
CA ASN A 59 8.41 -7.99 9.46
C ASN A 59 9.23 -7.60 8.21
N LEU A 60 8.58 -7.08 7.16
CA LEU A 60 9.28 -6.53 5.99
C LEU A 60 10.29 -5.44 6.37
N LEU A 61 9.93 -4.51 7.25
CA LEU A 61 10.84 -3.47 7.73
C LEU A 61 12.11 -4.06 8.37
N LYS A 62 11.99 -5.11 9.18
CA LYS A 62 13.16 -5.77 9.79
C LYS A 62 14.08 -6.34 8.71
N GLU A 63 13.50 -6.97 7.69
CA GLU A 63 14.26 -7.51 6.56
C GLU A 63 14.90 -6.39 5.72
N PHE A 64 14.22 -5.27 5.47
CA PHE A 64 14.79 -4.11 4.77
C PHE A 64 15.94 -3.46 5.55
N VAL A 65 15.81 -3.34 6.87
CA VAL A 65 16.89 -2.81 7.72
C VAL A 65 18.11 -3.74 7.69
N ALA A 66 17.91 -5.06 7.69
CA ALA A 66 19.00 -6.02 7.54
C ALA A 66 19.65 -5.96 6.15
N ALA A 67 18.85 -5.73 5.10
CA ALA A 67 19.30 -5.61 3.71
C ALA A 67 19.77 -4.20 3.32
N ARG A 68 19.80 -3.23 4.25
CA ARG A 68 20.04 -1.80 3.98
C ARG A 68 21.27 -1.48 3.12
N LYS A 69 22.34 -2.29 3.22
CA LYS A 69 23.59 -2.09 2.47
C LYS A 69 23.62 -2.76 1.09
N ASN A 70 22.70 -3.67 0.79
CA ASN A 70 22.67 -4.45 -0.44
C ASN A 70 21.27 -4.39 -1.07
N CYS A 71 21.15 -3.67 -2.17
CA CYS A 71 19.88 -3.49 -2.87
C CYS A 71 19.39 -4.80 -3.51
N GLY A 72 20.29 -5.69 -3.93
CA GLY A 72 19.90 -7.01 -4.42
C GLY A 72 19.09 -7.80 -3.39
N LEU A 73 19.53 -7.76 -2.12
CA LEU A 73 18.81 -8.39 -1.00
C LEU A 73 17.44 -7.74 -0.75
N ILE A 74 17.30 -6.42 -0.95
CA ILE A 74 15.99 -5.76 -0.88
C ILE A 74 15.04 -6.34 -1.93
N GLY A 75 15.51 -6.56 -3.16
CA GLY A 75 14.73 -7.19 -4.22
C GLY A 75 14.31 -8.64 -3.87
N GLU A 76 15.22 -9.40 -3.27
CA GLU A 76 14.92 -10.76 -2.78
C GLU A 76 13.88 -10.76 -1.66
N VAL A 77 13.92 -9.80 -0.74
CA VAL A 77 12.93 -9.65 0.34
C VAL A 77 11.52 -9.51 -0.23
N PHE A 78 11.32 -8.69 -1.26
CA PHE A 78 10.02 -8.58 -1.94
C PHE A 78 9.58 -9.90 -2.56
N THR A 79 10.49 -10.58 -3.24
CA THR A 79 10.20 -11.83 -3.95
C THR A 79 9.83 -12.96 -2.99
N ARG A 80 10.61 -13.13 -1.91
CA ARG A 80 10.35 -14.12 -0.84
C ARG A 80 9.02 -13.88 -0.13
N ASN A 81 8.65 -12.61 0.07
CA ASN A 81 7.43 -12.23 0.78
C ASN A 81 6.19 -12.08 -0.13
N LYS A 82 6.26 -12.51 -1.41
CA LYS A 82 5.15 -12.43 -2.38
C LYS A 82 3.80 -12.89 -1.81
N VAL A 83 3.77 -14.03 -1.14
CA VAL A 83 2.53 -14.62 -0.59
C VAL A 83 1.95 -13.76 0.54
N GLY A 84 2.80 -13.08 1.31
CA GLY A 84 2.38 -12.22 2.42
C GLY A 84 1.58 -11.00 1.97
N PHE A 85 1.78 -10.52 0.74
CA PHE A 85 0.98 -9.41 0.18
C PHE A 85 -0.50 -9.74 -0.01
N LYS A 86 -0.91 -11.02 0.08
CA LYS A 86 -2.33 -11.43 0.06
C LYS A 86 -3.18 -10.71 1.12
N VAL A 87 -2.59 -10.33 2.25
CA VAL A 87 -3.29 -9.58 3.31
C VAL A 87 -3.87 -8.25 2.82
N TYR A 88 -3.25 -7.62 1.80
CA TYR A 88 -3.77 -6.40 1.19
C TYR A 88 -5.05 -6.65 0.38
N PHE A 89 -5.21 -7.83 -0.21
CA PHE A 89 -6.43 -8.18 -0.94
C PHE A 89 -7.61 -8.33 0.03
N THR A 90 -7.41 -9.07 1.13
CA THR A 90 -8.43 -9.18 2.19
C THR A 90 -8.79 -7.82 2.77
N TYR A 91 -7.82 -6.90 2.89
CA TYR A 91 -8.10 -5.53 3.29
C TYR A 91 -8.97 -4.79 2.27
N CYS A 92 -8.70 -4.96 0.96
CA CYS A 92 -9.50 -4.39 -0.11
C CYS A 92 -10.96 -4.88 -0.10
N GLU A 93 -11.18 -6.15 0.25
CA GLU A 93 -12.53 -6.74 0.33
C GLU A 93 -13.36 -6.12 1.45
N LEU A 94 -12.75 -5.93 2.63
CA LEU A 94 -13.44 -5.45 3.82
C LEU A 94 -13.59 -3.93 3.87
N TYR A 95 -12.65 -3.19 3.28
CA TYR A 95 -12.60 -1.73 3.39
C TYR A 95 -13.90 -1.01 2.98
N PRO A 96 -14.54 -1.31 1.82
CA PRO A 96 -15.76 -0.62 1.40
C PRO A 96 -16.91 -0.79 2.41
N MET A 97 -17.09 -2.00 2.94
CA MET A 97 -18.15 -2.31 3.91
C MET A 97 -17.95 -1.51 5.21
N VAL A 98 -16.70 -1.41 5.68
CA VAL A 98 -16.40 -0.71 6.92
C VAL A 98 -16.48 0.79 6.76
N VAL A 99 -16.08 1.35 5.61
CA VAL A 99 -16.27 2.79 5.34
C VAL A 99 -17.75 3.15 5.30
N GLU A 100 -18.59 2.30 4.69
CA GLU A 100 -20.04 2.49 4.68
C GLU A 100 -20.63 2.47 6.10
N ARG A 101 -20.24 1.47 6.92
CA ARG A 101 -20.68 1.40 8.31
C ARG A 101 -20.17 2.58 9.15
N LEU A 102 -18.91 3.00 8.97
CA LEU A 102 -18.37 4.20 9.63
C LEU A 102 -19.16 5.44 9.26
N GLY A 103 -19.55 5.59 7.99
CA GLY A 103 -20.40 6.69 7.52
C GLY A 103 -21.78 6.72 8.19
N LEU A 104 -22.40 5.55 8.40
CA LEU A 104 -23.67 5.44 9.13
C LEU A 104 -23.50 5.77 10.61
N LEU A 105 -22.46 5.24 11.26
CA LEU A 105 -22.19 5.46 12.68
C LEU A 105 -21.83 6.92 12.99
N LYS A 106 -21.16 7.62 12.07
CA LYS A 106 -20.86 9.04 12.20
C LYS A 106 -22.11 9.95 12.24
N ARG A 107 -23.29 9.44 11.87
CA ARG A 107 -24.56 10.15 12.08
C ARG A 107 -24.98 10.20 13.54
N ASN A 108 -24.44 9.31 14.38
CA ASN A 108 -24.61 9.36 15.82
C ASN A 108 -23.56 10.32 16.42
N GLU A 109 -24.03 11.39 17.06
CA GLU A 109 -23.18 12.42 17.67
C GLU A 109 -22.24 11.86 18.75
N GLU A 110 -22.70 10.91 19.56
CA GLU A 110 -21.89 10.28 20.60
C GLU A 110 -20.72 9.50 19.98
N PHE A 111 -20.99 8.75 18.89
CA PHE A 111 -19.96 8.03 18.16
C PHE A 111 -18.97 8.99 17.50
N SER A 112 -19.47 10.05 16.87
CA SER A 112 -18.65 11.08 16.23
C SER A 112 -17.72 11.76 17.25
N TYR A 113 -18.25 12.08 18.43
CA TYR A 113 -17.48 12.65 19.53
C TYR A 113 -16.42 11.69 20.07
N LYS A 114 -16.73 10.40 20.23
CA LYS A 114 -15.73 9.37 20.60
C LYS A 114 -14.61 9.26 19.57
N ILE A 115 -14.92 9.32 18.26
CA ILE A 115 -13.91 9.33 17.20
C ILE A 115 -13.04 10.59 17.26
N TYR A 116 -13.65 11.76 17.50
CA TYR A 116 -12.92 13.02 17.67
C TYR A 116 -11.94 12.94 18.85
N GLN A 117 -12.41 12.52 20.03
CA GLN A 117 -11.56 12.33 21.21
C GLN A 117 -10.44 11.32 20.96
N MET A 118 -10.74 10.23 20.26
CA MET A 118 -9.73 9.26 19.85
C MET A 118 -8.66 9.94 18.99
N GLN A 119 -9.05 10.65 17.92
CA GLN A 119 -8.13 11.33 17.01
C GLN A 119 -7.26 12.36 17.72
N GLU A 120 -7.83 13.17 18.62
CA GLU A 120 -7.05 14.11 19.44
C GLU A 120 -6.04 13.38 20.34
N SER A 121 -6.47 12.32 21.02
CA SER A 121 -5.60 11.58 21.97
C SER A 121 -4.39 10.91 21.30
N ILE A 122 -4.49 10.56 20.02
CA ILE A 122 -3.42 9.93 19.25
C ILE A 122 -2.65 10.91 18.37
N GLY A 123 -2.98 12.21 18.41
CA GLY A 123 -2.35 13.25 17.58
C GLY A 123 -2.62 13.10 16.09
N VAL A 124 -3.75 12.49 15.73
CA VAL A 124 -4.14 12.25 14.33
C VAL A 124 -4.91 13.45 13.79
N VAL A 125 -4.26 14.16 12.86
CA VAL A 125 -4.76 15.42 12.28
C VAL A 125 -5.74 15.19 11.13
N LEU A 126 -5.61 14.08 10.39
CA LEU A 126 -6.50 13.80 9.25
C LEU A 126 -7.71 12.96 9.69
N PRO A 127 -8.83 13.01 8.93
CA PRO A 127 -9.95 12.11 9.16
C PRO A 127 -9.51 10.65 9.11
N LEU A 128 -10.07 9.82 9.98
CA LEU A 128 -9.80 8.38 10.03
C LEU A 128 -9.76 7.70 8.66
N GLU A 129 -10.71 8.03 7.78
CA GLU A 129 -10.80 7.47 6.44
C GLU A 129 -9.51 7.68 5.63
N SER A 130 -8.83 8.81 5.83
CA SER A 130 -7.57 9.11 5.16
C SER A 130 -6.44 8.21 5.64
N TYR A 131 -6.47 7.75 6.90
CA TYR A 131 -5.51 6.78 7.40
C TYR A 131 -5.84 5.35 6.98
N LEU A 132 -7.12 5.00 6.91
CA LEU A 132 -7.55 3.70 6.40
C LEU A 132 -7.22 3.53 4.90
N LEU A 133 -6.94 4.63 4.19
CA LEU A 133 -6.40 4.61 2.82
C LEU A 133 -4.89 4.35 2.74
N LYS A 134 -4.13 4.55 3.82
CA LYS A 134 -2.67 4.42 3.79
C LYS A 134 -2.17 3.04 3.35
N PRO A 135 -2.77 1.90 3.74
CA PRO A 135 -2.37 0.59 3.21
C PRO A 135 -2.46 0.50 1.69
N PHE A 136 -3.51 1.05 1.08
CA PHE A 136 -3.66 1.12 -0.37
C PHE A 136 -2.60 2.01 -1.01
N GLN A 137 -2.28 3.14 -0.39
CA GLN A 137 -1.23 4.01 -0.88
C GLN A 137 0.13 3.31 -0.78
N ARG A 138 0.40 2.59 0.32
CA ARG A 138 1.69 1.94 0.56
C ARG A 138 1.99 0.87 -0.47
N ILE A 139 1.02 -0.01 -0.76
CA ILE A 139 1.23 -1.09 -1.73
C ILE A 139 1.55 -0.56 -3.14
N LEU A 140 0.99 0.59 -3.51
CA LEU A 140 1.24 1.25 -4.80
C LEU A 140 2.55 2.05 -4.84
N LYS A 141 3.16 2.35 -3.69
CA LYS A 141 4.45 3.05 -3.61
C LYS A 141 5.64 2.13 -3.86
N TYR A 142 5.54 0.84 -3.52
CA TYR A 142 6.65 -0.10 -3.70
C TYR A 142 7.17 -0.20 -5.16
N PRO A 143 6.31 -0.34 -6.20
CA PRO A 143 6.79 -0.29 -7.58
C PRO A 143 7.54 1.00 -7.93
N LEU A 144 7.07 2.14 -7.42
CA LEU A 144 7.68 3.44 -7.72
C LEU A 144 9.08 3.57 -7.10
N LEU A 145 9.24 3.10 -5.85
CA LEU A 145 10.52 3.09 -5.16
C LEU A 145 11.50 2.13 -5.84
N LEU A 146 11.05 0.92 -6.20
CA LEU A 146 11.89 -0.06 -6.91
C LEU A 146 12.31 0.45 -8.28
N ARG A 147 11.42 1.13 -9.02
CA ARG A 147 11.77 1.79 -10.28
C ARG A 147 12.84 2.87 -10.08
N LYS A 148 12.67 3.72 -9.07
CA LYS A 148 13.65 4.77 -8.74
C LYS A 148 15.01 4.15 -8.39
N MET A 149 15.04 3.00 -7.72
CA MET A 149 16.29 2.24 -7.51
C MET A 149 16.89 1.78 -8.83
N MET A 150 16.10 1.20 -9.75
CA MET A 150 16.55 0.77 -11.07
C MET A 150 17.16 1.91 -11.89
N ASP A 151 16.52 3.08 -11.90
CA ASP A 151 17.00 4.25 -12.64
C ASP A 151 18.42 4.64 -12.20
N TYR A 152 18.71 4.61 -10.88
CA TYR A 152 20.05 4.90 -10.35
C TYR A 152 21.09 3.78 -10.57
N PHE A 153 20.68 2.55 -10.89
CA PHE A 153 21.62 1.50 -11.28
C PHE A 153 22.26 1.78 -12.64
N PHE A 154 21.52 2.41 -13.57
CA PHE A 154 22.06 2.81 -14.88
C PHE A 154 23.11 3.93 -14.78
N GLU A 155 23.06 4.72 -13.70
CA GLU A 155 24.06 5.76 -13.38
C GLU A 155 25.25 5.21 -12.58
N SER A 156 25.25 3.91 -12.23
CA SER A 156 26.23 3.28 -11.36
C SER A 156 27.20 2.35 -12.13
N PRO A 157 28.41 2.07 -11.58
CA PRO A 157 29.38 1.17 -12.21
C PRO A 157 28.83 -0.23 -12.50
N GLN A 158 29.29 -0.85 -13.60
CA GLN A 158 28.77 -2.14 -14.11
C GLN A 158 28.86 -3.30 -13.11
N GLU A 159 29.82 -3.27 -12.18
CA GLU A 159 30.00 -4.28 -11.12
C GLU A 159 28.76 -4.46 -10.22
N ARG A 160 27.87 -3.47 -10.16
CA ARG A 160 26.63 -3.54 -9.35
C ARG A 160 25.44 -4.14 -10.08
N TRP A 161 25.57 -4.48 -11.36
CA TRP A 161 24.47 -5.01 -12.17
C TRP A 161 24.01 -6.40 -11.72
N GLY A 162 24.84 -7.14 -10.98
CA GLY A 162 24.41 -8.38 -10.32
C GLY A 162 23.25 -8.18 -9.33
N GLN A 163 23.04 -6.95 -8.82
CA GLN A 163 21.90 -6.62 -7.94
C GLN A 163 20.67 -6.11 -8.72
N TYR A 164 20.86 -5.72 -9.98
CA TYR A 164 19.81 -5.10 -10.80
C TYR A 164 18.69 -6.10 -11.13
N ASP A 165 19.03 -7.36 -11.43
CA ASP A 165 18.02 -8.37 -11.75
C ASP A 165 17.09 -8.67 -10.58
N SER A 166 17.61 -8.76 -9.35
CA SER A 166 16.79 -8.94 -8.15
C SER A 166 15.81 -7.77 -7.95
N ILE A 167 16.26 -6.53 -8.17
CA ILE A 167 15.40 -5.34 -8.10
C ILE A 167 14.38 -5.31 -9.23
N LYS A 168 14.77 -5.66 -10.47
CA LYS A 168 13.88 -5.72 -11.63
C LYS A 168 12.77 -6.75 -11.41
N ASN A 169 13.11 -7.93 -10.91
CA ASN A 169 12.16 -8.99 -10.57
C ASN A 169 11.19 -8.53 -9.48
N ALA A 170 11.70 -7.88 -8.43
CA ALA A 170 10.87 -7.29 -7.38
C ALA A 170 9.93 -6.20 -7.92
N HIS A 171 10.43 -5.33 -8.81
CA HIS A 171 9.62 -4.29 -9.44
C HIS A 171 8.45 -4.90 -10.21
N GLN A 172 8.74 -5.89 -11.07
CA GLN A 172 7.71 -6.57 -11.86
C GLN A 172 6.67 -7.24 -10.96
N LEU A 173 7.13 -7.94 -9.91
CA LEU A 173 6.26 -8.56 -8.93
C LEU A 173 5.30 -7.54 -8.29
N MET A 174 5.80 -6.39 -7.87
CA MET A 174 4.98 -5.37 -7.22
C MET A 174 4.02 -4.68 -8.20
N VAL A 175 4.40 -4.55 -9.48
CA VAL A 175 3.49 -4.12 -10.55
C VAL A 175 2.35 -5.12 -10.72
N ASP A 176 2.67 -6.42 -10.76
CA ASP A 176 1.67 -7.48 -10.93
C ASP A 176 0.69 -7.50 -9.75
N ILE A 177 1.19 -7.37 -8.51
CA ILE A 177 0.34 -7.27 -7.31
C ILE A 177 -0.56 -6.03 -7.38
N SER A 178 -0.04 -4.89 -7.83
CA SER A 178 -0.82 -3.66 -7.97
C SER A 178 -1.94 -3.81 -9.02
N CYS A 179 -1.64 -4.46 -10.15
CA CYS A 179 -2.62 -4.79 -11.17
C CYS A 179 -3.69 -5.74 -10.65
N GLN A 180 -3.29 -6.80 -9.95
CA GLN A 180 -4.22 -7.76 -9.34
C GLN A 180 -5.13 -7.11 -8.31
N LEU A 181 -4.60 -6.22 -7.46
CA LEU A 181 -5.40 -5.46 -6.49
C LEU A 181 -6.41 -4.54 -7.17
N ASN A 182 -6.01 -3.89 -8.27
CA ASN A 182 -6.91 -3.05 -9.05
C ASN A 182 -8.02 -3.86 -9.73
N GLU A 183 -7.68 -5.02 -10.30
CA GLU A 183 -8.63 -5.94 -10.91
C GLU A 183 -9.60 -6.52 -9.88
N HIS A 184 -9.08 -6.97 -8.75
CA HIS A 184 -9.86 -7.48 -7.64
C HIS A 184 -10.84 -6.43 -7.10
N LYS A 185 -10.39 -5.17 -7.00
CA LYS A 185 -11.27 -4.04 -6.66
C LYS A 185 -12.39 -3.87 -7.69
N ARG A 186 -12.07 -3.89 -9.00
CA ARG A 186 -13.09 -3.78 -10.07
C ARG A 186 -14.15 -4.88 -9.95
N GLN A 187 -13.74 -6.12 -9.68
CA GLN A 187 -14.66 -7.25 -9.51
C GLN A 187 -15.58 -7.08 -8.29
N LEU A 188 -15.07 -6.55 -7.18
CA LEU A 188 -15.88 -6.24 -6.01
C LEU A 188 -16.91 -5.14 -6.31
N GLU A 189 -16.53 -4.12 -7.09
CA GLU A 189 -17.43 -3.06 -7.52
C GLU A 189 -18.55 -3.56 -8.44
N GLU A 190 -18.22 -4.45 -9.39
CA GLU A 190 -19.17 -5.11 -10.28
C GLU A 190 -20.17 -5.96 -9.50
N LYS A 191 -19.68 -6.83 -8.59
CA LYS A 191 -20.54 -7.65 -7.70
C LYS A 191 -21.46 -6.79 -6.84
N SER A 192 -20.94 -5.68 -6.30
CA SER A 192 -21.74 -4.77 -5.50
C SER A 192 -22.75 -3.94 -6.31
N SER A 193 -22.46 -3.71 -7.60
CA SER A 193 -23.35 -2.95 -8.50
C SER A 193 -24.55 -3.75 -8.97
N GLN A 194 -24.46 -5.09 -8.96
CA GLN A 194 -25.60 -5.98 -9.22
C GLN A 194 -26.61 -6.00 -8.06
N LEU A 195 -26.25 -5.49 -6.87
CA LEU A 195 -27.09 -5.45 -5.66
C LEU A 195 -27.85 -4.12 -5.43
N ARG A 196 -27.97 -3.23 -6.42
CA ARG A 196 -28.47 -1.85 -6.19
C ARG A 196 -29.99 -1.74 -5.98
N THR A 197 -30.39 -1.62 -4.71
CA THR A 197 -31.41 -0.65 -4.26
C THR A 197 -30.85 0.11 -3.06
N LEU A 198 -30.37 1.34 -3.27
CA LEU A 198 -30.36 2.51 -2.35
C LEU A 198 -29.22 3.51 -2.71
N PRO A 199 -29.50 4.82 -2.80
CA PRO A 199 -28.55 5.82 -3.29
C PRO A 199 -27.83 6.55 -2.14
N SER A 200 -26.61 6.13 -1.81
CA SER A 200 -25.59 6.99 -1.20
C SER A 200 -24.20 6.37 -1.31
N ARG A 201 -23.60 6.35 -2.49
CA ARG A 201 -22.21 5.90 -2.68
C ARG A 201 -21.51 6.89 -3.60
N MET A 202 -20.28 7.31 -3.26
CA MET A 202 -19.12 7.46 -4.18
C MET A 202 -18.08 8.60 -3.96
N ASP A 203 -17.93 9.23 -2.78
CA ASP A 203 -16.84 10.23 -2.64
C ASP A 203 -15.48 9.66 -2.22
N ILE A 204 -15.45 8.63 -1.38
CA ILE A 204 -14.18 8.03 -0.89
C ILE A 204 -13.59 7.07 -1.94
N GLN A 205 -14.43 6.47 -2.78
CA GLN A 205 -14.05 5.55 -3.85
C GLN A 205 -13.27 6.26 -4.97
N ARG A 206 -13.57 7.55 -5.24
CA ARG A 206 -12.83 8.40 -6.19
C ARG A 206 -11.40 8.70 -5.76
N ARG A 207 -11.13 8.87 -4.44
CA ARG A 207 -9.75 9.07 -3.92
C ARG A 207 -8.87 7.84 -4.11
N LEU A 208 -9.44 6.64 -3.97
CA LEU A 208 -8.77 5.40 -4.33
C LEU A 208 -8.47 5.37 -5.83
N ILE A 209 -9.43 5.72 -6.69
CA ILE A 209 -9.23 5.76 -8.15
C ILE A 209 -8.06 6.68 -8.53
N GLY A 210 -7.90 7.84 -7.90
CA GLY A 210 -6.76 8.73 -8.12
C GLY A 210 -5.40 8.09 -7.79
N CYS A 211 -5.32 7.33 -6.68
CA CYS A 211 -4.10 6.59 -6.32
C CYS A 211 -3.80 5.46 -7.30
N PHE A 212 -4.82 4.73 -7.77
CA PHE A 212 -4.64 3.61 -8.69
C PHE A 212 -4.36 4.05 -10.14
N ARG A 213 -4.86 5.21 -10.59
CA ARG A 213 -4.58 5.79 -11.93
C ARG A 213 -3.10 6.16 -12.13
N MET A 214 -2.32 6.31 -11.05
CA MET A 214 -0.86 6.42 -11.13
C MET A 214 -0.18 5.11 -11.53
N SER A 215 -0.78 3.97 -11.22
CA SER A 215 -0.25 2.63 -11.56
C SER A 215 -0.39 2.31 -13.05
N SER A 216 -1.48 2.75 -13.69
CA SER A 216 -1.65 2.60 -15.15
C SER A 216 -0.70 3.51 -15.96
N PHE A 217 -0.20 4.58 -15.35
CA PHE A 217 0.88 5.40 -15.92
C PHE A 217 2.24 4.67 -15.89
N VAL A 218 2.49 3.81 -14.89
CA VAL A 218 3.72 3.00 -14.81
C VAL A 218 3.82 2.04 -16.01
N ARG A 219 2.72 1.40 -16.42
CA ARG A 219 2.67 0.44 -17.54
C ARG A 219 2.98 1.08 -18.90
N ARG A 220 2.59 2.34 -19.14
CA ARG A 220 2.91 3.05 -20.40
C ARG A 220 4.39 3.42 -20.50
N ARG A 221 5.04 3.76 -19.38
CA ARG A 221 6.46 4.11 -19.37
C ARG A 221 7.40 2.89 -19.42
N THR A 222 6.99 1.71 -18.94
CA THR A 222 7.81 0.50 -19.07
C THR A 222 7.84 -0.02 -20.50
N GLN A 223 6.69 -0.01 -21.20
CA GLN A 223 6.62 -0.36 -22.63
C GLN A 223 7.40 0.62 -23.51
N SER A 224 7.31 1.92 -23.25
CA SER A 224 8.10 2.93 -23.98
C SER A 224 9.61 2.77 -23.76
N ALA A 225 10.06 2.37 -22.57
CA ALA A 225 11.48 2.13 -22.29
C ALA A 225 12.00 0.83 -22.94
N GLU A 226 11.16 -0.19 -23.12
CA GLU A 226 11.49 -1.41 -23.86
C GLU A 226 11.51 -1.17 -25.38
N SER A 227 10.63 -0.32 -25.92
CA SER A 227 10.66 0.06 -27.34
C SER A 227 11.92 0.82 -27.75
N VAL A 228 12.52 1.62 -26.84
CA VAL A 228 13.81 2.30 -27.10
C VAL A 228 15.00 1.34 -27.04
N ARG A 229 14.89 0.23 -26.30
CA ARG A 229 15.94 -0.82 -26.25
C ARG A 229 16.03 -1.63 -27.54
N ASN A 230 14.92 -1.84 -28.25
CA ASN A 230 14.93 -2.58 -29.52
C ASN A 230 15.48 -1.76 -30.71
N LEU A 231 15.58 -0.44 -30.58
CA LEU A 231 16.15 0.43 -31.62
C LEU A 231 17.67 0.61 -31.49
N THR A 232 18.27 0.36 -30.33
CA THR A 232 19.72 0.51 -30.11
C THR A 232 20.50 -0.80 -30.25
N ALA A 233 19.81 -1.92 -30.42
CA ALA A 233 20.41 -3.24 -30.63
C ALA A 233 20.55 -3.64 -32.11
N TYR A 234 20.09 -2.81 -33.06
CA TYR A 234 20.10 -3.11 -34.50
C TYR A 234 21.16 -2.34 -35.32
N ASP A 235 21.97 -1.47 -34.69
CA ASP A 235 22.95 -0.62 -35.38
C ASP A 235 24.43 -0.99 -35.09
N ILE A 236 24.70 -2.23 -34.66
CA ILE A 236 26.07 -2.76 -34.62
C ILE A 236 26.07 -4.15 -35.24
N SER A 237 26.08 -4.19 -36.57
CA SER A 237 26.52 -5.34 -37.38
C SER A 237 27.06 -4.81 -38.70
#